data_AF-A0A1H3SIL5-F1
#
_entry.id   AF-A0A1H3SIL5-F1
#
_cell.length_a   1.000
_cell.length_b   1.000
_cell.length_c   1.000
_cell.angle_alpha   90.00
_cell.angle_beta   90.00
_cell.angle_gamma   90.00
#
_symmetry.space_group_name_H-M   'P 1'
#
loop_
_entity.id
_entity.type
_entity.pdbx_description
1 polymer ?
#
loop_
_entity_poly.entity_id
_entity_poly.type
_entity_poly.pdbx_seq_one_letter_code
_entity_poly.pdbx_strand_id
1 'polypeptide(L)'
;MDPFDDLLRGVRADGAGFSRTELSPPWALRFGDAESLTLLAPLRGEGWISFGEGEKPRLVRPGERAARGRSPSPTGPNRGAWSRPIARCR
;
A
#
# COMPACT_ATOMS: atom_id res chain seq x y z
N MET A 1 19.95 11.22 8.83
CA MET A 1 18.62 11.86 8.71
C MET A 1 18.28 11.82 7.24
N ASP A 2 17.27 11.04 6.88
CA ASP A 2 16.84 10.90 5.50
C ASP A 2 15.51 11.65 5.28
N PRO A 3 15.17 12.07 4.05
CA PRO A 3 13.97 12.85 3.78
C PRO A 3 12.66 12.12 4.05
N PHE A 4 12.65 10.79 4.14
CA PHE A 4 11.52 10.02 4.62
C PHE A 4 11.35 10.13 6.14
N ASP A 5 12.43 10.06 6.92
CA ASP A 5 12.38 10.24 8.39
C ASP A 5 11.74 11.57 8.80
N ASP A 6 12.10 12.66 8.12
CA ASP A 6 11.56 14.00 8.43
C ASP A 6 10.08 14.15 8.01
N LEU A 7 9.68 13.54 6.89
CA LEU A 7 8.27 13.48 6.49
C LEU A 7 7.44 12.71 7.52
N LEU A 8 7.95 11.58 8.02
CA LEU A 8 7.24 10.72 8.96
C LEU A 8 7.12 11.34 10.37
N ARG A 9 8.11 12.11 10.81
CA ARG A 9 8.02 12.89 12.06
C ARG A 9 6.87 13.90 12.06
N GLY A 10 6.51 14.45 10.90
CA GLY A 10 5.38 15.38 10.76
C GLY A 10 3.99 14.73 10.94
N VAL A 11 3.86 13.41 10.73
CA VAL A 11 2.57 12.71 10.69
C VAL A 11 2.05 12.29 12.08
N ARG A 12 2.85 12.45 13.15
CA ARG A 12 2.54 11.89 14.50
C ARG A 12 2.09 10.43 14.44
N ALA A 13 2.73 9.64 13.58
CA ALA A 13 2.55 8.19 13.61
C ALA A 13 3.13 7.65 14.92
N ASP A 14 2.37 6.78 15.61
CA ASP A 14 2.85 6.05 16.79
C ASP A 14 3.81 4.92 16.35
N GLY A 15 4.95 5.33 15.79
CA GLY A 15 5.91 4.47 15.12
C GLY A 15 5.67 4.34 13.60
N ALA A 16 6.76 4.13 12.85
CA ALA A 16 6.73 3.84 11.42
C ALA A 16 7.72 2.70 11.12
N GLY A 17 7.24 1.65 10.45
CA GLY A 17 8.09 0.58 9.92
C GLY A 17 8.41 0.84 8.47
N PHE A 18 9.70 0.90 8.11
CA PHE A 18 10.14 0.95 6.73
C PHE A 18 10.70 -0.40 6.30
N SER A 19 10.25 -0.89 5.14
CA SER A 19 10.77 -2.12 4.54
C SER A 19 10.99 -1.92 3.05
N ARG A 20 12.16 -2.36 2.57
CA ARG A 20 12.52 -2.40 1.15
C ARG A 20 12.64 -3.85 0.72
N THR A 21 11.83 -4.26 -0.25
CA THR A 21 11.85 -5.61 -0.82
C THR A 21 12.22 -5.52 -2.29
N GLU A 22 13.21 -6.31 -2.71
CA GLU A 22 13.57 -6.49 -4.11
C GLU A 22 12.88 -7.74 -4.65
N LEU A 23 12.12 -7.60 -5.74
CA LEU A 23 11.31 -8.67 -6.32
C LEU A 23 11.60 -8.80 -7.81
N SER A 24 11.93 -10.00 -8.26
CA SER A 24 12.09 -10.34 -9.68
C SER A 24 10.82 -11.01 -10.22
N PRO A 25 10.32 -10.66 -11.43
CA PRO A 25 9.13 -11.29 -12.00
C PRO A 25 9.27 -12.81 -12.18
N PRO A 26 8.16 -13.59 -12.10
CA PRO A 26 6.83 -13.16 -11.69
C PRO A 26 6.72 -13.14 -10.15
N TRP A 27 6.08 -12.11 -9.59
CA TRP A 27 5.88 -12.02 -8.14
C TRP A 27 4.48 -11.53 -7.78
N ALA A 28 4.03 -11.94 -6.59
CA ALA A 28 2.82 -11.45 -5.96
C ALA A 28 3.10 -11.22 -4.47
N LEU A 29 2.89 -9.99 -4.00
CA LEU A 29 3.03 -9.62 -2.59
C LEU A 29 1.65 -9.33 -2.01
N ARG A 30 1.29 -10.02 -0.92
CA ARG A 30 0.04 -9.79 -0.21
C ARG A 30 0.33 -9.07 1.10
N PHE A 31 -0.33 -7.94 1.32
CA PHE A 31 -0.18 -7.17 2.54
C PHE A 31 -1.10 -7.73 3.64
N GLY A 32 -0.63 -7.65 4.90
CA GLY A 32 -1.39 -8.03 6.10
C GLY A 32 -2.59 -7.12 6.37
N ASP A 33 -3.20 -7.26 7.54
CA ASP A 33 -4.33 -6.41 7.95
C ASP A 33 -3.87 -4.98 8.22
N ALA A 34 -4.71 -4.01 7.81
CA ALA A 34 -4.40 -2.59 7.86
C ALA A 34 -4.83 -1.98 9.21
N GLU A 35 -4.16 -2.40 10.29
CA GLU A 35 -4.18 -1.68 11.57
C GLU A 35 -3.43 -0.33 11.45
N SER A 36 -2.50 -0.23 10.49
CA SER A 36 -1.64 0.93 10.23
C SER A 36 -1.72 1.38 8.76
N LEU A 37 -1.46 2.66 8.50
CA LEU A 37 -1.31 3.20 7.14
C LEU A 37 -0.06 2.60 6.48
N THR A 38 -0.23 1.92 5.35
CA THR A 38 0.85 1.37 4.53
C THR A 38 1.04 2.22 3.27
N LEU A 39 2.25 2.73 3.05
CA LEU A 39 2.64 3.43 1.84
C LEU A 39 3.50 2.52 0.96
N LEU A 40 3.19 2.47 -0.33
CA LEU A 40 3.90 1.69 -1.33
C LEU A 40 4.45 2.63 -2.40
N ALA A 41 5.76 2.54 -2.65
CA ALA A 41 6.46 3.35 -3.64
C ALA A 41 7.44 2.48 -4.43
N PRO A 42 7.14 2.16 -5.71
CA PRO A 42 8.09 1.49 -6.57
C PRO A 42 9.35 2.36 -6.74
N LEU A 43 10.51 1.77 -6.48
CA LEU A 43 11.79 2.44 -6.71
C LEU A 43 12.34 2.15 -8.13
N ARG A 44 12.04 0.96 -8.66
CA ARG A 44 12.39 0.50 -10.01
C ARG A 44 11.33 -0.49 -10.50
N GLY A 45 11.14 -0.56 -11.81
CA GLY A 45 10.08 -1.38 -12.43
C GLY A 45 8.68 -0.85 -12.12
N GLU A 46 7.66 -1.61 -12.48
CA GLU A 46 6.26 -1.26 -12.25
C GLU A 46 5.49 -2.45 -11.68
N GLY A 47 4.38 -2.17 -11.00
CA GLY A 47 3.55 -3.18 -10.37
C GLY A 47 2.09 -2.77 -10.32
N TRP A 48 1.21 -3.75 -10.45
CA TRP A 48 -0.22 -3.59 -10.28
C TRP A 48 -0.60 -3.79 -8.83
N ILE A 49 -1.42 -2.90 -8.28
CA ILE A 49 -2.01 -3.03 -6.94
C ILE A 49 -3.52 -3.22 -7.10
N SER A 50 -4.02 -4.36 -6.65
CA SER A 50 -5.47 -4.58 -6.48
C SER A 50 -5.88 -4.20 -5.06
N PHE A 51 -7.02 -3.56 -4.85
CA PHE A 51 -7.47 -3.06 -3.52
C PHE A 51 -8.65 -3.82 -2.90
N GLY A 52 -9.16 -4.84 -3.59
CA GLY A 52 -10.36 -5.55 -3.19
C GLY A 52 -10.91 -6.39 -4.33
N GLU A 53 -11.88 -7.25 -4.01
CA GLU A 53 -12.69 -7.91 -5.04
C GLU A 53 -13.60 -6.86 -5.69
N GLY A 54 -13.55 -6.76 -7.02
CA GLY A 54 -14.34 -5.79 -7.80
C GLY A 54 -13.66 -4.44 -8.07
N GLU A 55 -12.54 -4.12 -7.42
CA GLU A 55 -11.78 -2.90 -7.76
C GLU A 55 -10.80 -3.16 -8.91
N LYS A 56 -10.75 -2.23 -9.88
CA LYS A 56 -9.80 -2.30 -10.99
C LYS A 56 -8.37 -2.19 -10.46
N PRO A 57 -7.46 -3.13 -10.78
CA PRO A 57 -6.06 -3.01 -10.44
C PRO A 57 -5.49 -1.69 -10.98
N ARG A 58 -4.64 -1.03 -10.18
CA ARG A 58 -3.95 0.20 -10.57
C ARG A 58 -2.49 -0.09 -10.81
N LEU A 59 -1.98 0.33 -11.95
CA LEU A 59 -0.55 0.29 -12.24
C LEU A 59 0.12 1.41 -11.46
N VAL A 60 1.21 1.10 -10.77
CA VAL A 60 2.03 2.05 -10.03
C VAL A 60 3.44 2.00 -10.59
N ARG A 61 3.95 3.18 -10.95
CA ARG A 61 5.27 3.37 -11.57
C ARG A 61 6.28 4.02 -10.63
N PRO A 62 7.58 4.03 -10.97
CA PRO A 62 8.56 4.76 -10.18
C PRO A 62 8.20 6.24 -10.08
N GLY A 63 8.25 6.77 -8.87
CA GLY A 63 7.83 8.14 -8.55
C GLY A 63 6.36 8.28 -8.14
N GLU A 64 5.52 7.29 -8.45
CA GLU A 64 4.15 7.21 -7.95
C GLU A 64 4.10 6.54 -6.58
N ARG A 65 3.06 6.87 -5.82
CA ARG A 65 2.84 6.36 -4.46
C ARG A 65 1.41 5.89 -4.33
N ALA A 66 1.24 4.72 -3.74
CA ALA A 66 -0.07 4.19 -3.36
C ALA A 66 -0.14 4.05 -1.84
N ALA A 67 -1.22 4.52 -1.24
CA ALA A 67 -1.45 4.40 0.20
C ALA A 67 -2.66 3.50 0.46
N ARG A 68 -2.55 2.66 1.48
CA ARG A 68 -3.65 1.86 2.03
C ARG A 68 -3.73 2.12 3.52
N GLY A 69 -4.88 2.56 3.99
CA GLY A 69 -5.16 2.71 5.42
C GLY A 69 -6.45 1.99 5.82
N ARG A 70 -6.77 2.04 7.10
CA ARG A 70 -8.11 1.70 7.60
C ARG A 70 -9.12 2.58 6.87
N SER A 71 -10.20 2.02 6.34
CA SER A 71 -11.32 2.86 5.90
C SER A 71 -11.82 3.64 7.12
N PRO A 72 -12.35 4.87 6.97
CA PRO A 72 -13.24 5.39 7.99
C PRO A 72 -14.32 4.32 8.25
N SER A 73 -14.66 4.07 9.52
CA SER A 73 -15.68 3.09 9.86
C SER A 73 -16.95 3.40 9.07
N PRO A 74 -17.54 2.44 8.34
CA PRO A 74 -18.73 2.70 7.56
C PRO A 74 -19.91 2.90 8.52
N THR A 75 -20.30 4.15 8.78
CA THR A 75 -21.67 4.46 9.18
C THR A 75 -22.55 4.33 7.95
N GLY A 76 -22.89 3.10 7.57
CA GLY A 76 -23.75 2.84 6.42
C GLY A 76 -23.87 1.34 6.08
N PRO A 77 -25.01 0.89 5.53
CA PRO A 77 -25.35 -0.52 5.41
C PRO A 77 -24.57 -1.27 4.31
N ASN A 78 -23.65 -0.60 3.60
CA ASN A 78 -22.92 -1.20 2.49
C ASN A 78 -21.65 -1.90 3.00
N ARG A 79 -21.77 -3.20 3.25
CA ARG A 79 -20.66 -4.08 3.67
C ARG A 79 -19.73 -4.40 2.50
N GLY A 80 -18.89 -3.44 2.12
CA GLY A 80 -17.72 -3.70 1.30
C GLY A 80 -16.55 -4.14 2.18
N ALA A 81 -16.39 -5.45 2.41
CA ALA A 81 -15.18 -5.99 3.01
C ALA A 81 -14.01 -5.78 2.04
N TRP A 82 -13.01 -4.99 2.43
CA TRP A 82 -11.82 -4.75 1.63
C TRP A 82 -10.96 -6.01 1.60
N SER A 83 -11.16 -6.85 0.59
CA SER A 83 -10.38 -8.06 0.38
C SER A 83 -8.95 -7.72 -0.06
N ARG A 84 -8.05 -7.66 0.94
CA ARG A 84 -6.59 -7.90 0.89
C ARG A 84 -5.89 -7.52 -0.43
N PRO A 85 -5.19 -6.38 -0.47
CA PRO A 85 -4.49 -5.98 -1.67
C PRO A 85 -3.32 -6.91 -1.99
N ILE A 86 -3.19 -7.21 -3.28
CA ILE A 86 -2.08 -7.96 -3.85
C ILE A 86 -1.38 -7.05 -4.84
N ALA A 87 -0.08 -6.81 -4.61
CA ALA A 87 0.78 -6.23 -5.61
C ALA A 87 1.30 -7.35 -6.53
N ARG A 88 1.24 -7.16 -7.85
CA ARG A 88 1.76 -8.13 -8.84
C ARG A 88 2.57 -7.43 -9.92
N CYS A 89 3.63 -8.09 -10.39
CA CYS A 89 4.29 -7.74 -11.64
C CYS A 89 4.03 -8.84 -12.67
N ARG A 90 3.74 -8.45 -13.91
CA ARG A 90 3.64 -9.38 -15.04
C ARG A 90 5.01 -9.55 -15.66
#